data_AF-A0A0D0CGY8-F1
#
_entry.id   AF-A0A0D0CGY8-F1
#
_cell.length_a   1.000
_cell.length_b   1.000
_cell.length_c   1.000
_cell.angle_alpha   90.00
_cell.angle_beta   90.00
_cell.angle_gamma   90.00
#
_symmetry.space_group_name_H-M   'P 1'
#
loop_
_entity.id
_entity.type
_entity.pdbx_description
1 polymer ?
#
loop_
_entity_poly.entity_id
_entity_poly.type
_entity_poly.pdbx_seq_one_letter_code
_entity_poly.pdbx_strand_id
1 'polypeptide(L)'
;MDEAVPILPLPLLFLVHLQILQFPGVNDDQFDIDIFNAHKRGLRARIKLMEDLAYWLVERIEGKNVFPTYPCLKPSETTAFRTSFARYLETLRQNSLKGNQVTSVWWRNVQARKSLLEECAGDKFLRLLVAFSTHILHTAQAHSKVDPRPDLSYASRLLVVQSSQRGWVNSGLKLMERERMLANMQLSVSSNSSQYQSKYAFLSTRRLIALRDSKLEDILCREVWSGDGGRRALDFFVYLAGVRSDAGGEKKIEKVEPKKDNCKQFLTHDREPEAQPLLIAAAHHPSHIKRLKKSVLTLARIQLAKSEAPARGGLPLKLVNDHTQATVALRGYHEAVENARFSLETALNRLKAETIGLQKQMDTMKARKSHVKMKEPKSTLSSTRNTEARAKLKCSAPIKTGATIATDVPFAFWKDEEGGSGTMLRLNFNAKPTSVDEYNMALSLITQNEIQHVRDRLFRAARI
;
A
#
# COMPACT_ATOMS: atom_id res chain seq x y z
N MET A 1 39.58 11.55 5.83
CA MET A 1 39.03 12.36 4.73
C MET A 1 37.86 13.10 5.32
N ASP A 2 38.03 14.39 5.60
CA ASP A 2 36.95 15.23 6.12
C ASP A 2 35.96 15.46 4.99
N GLU A 3 34.91 14.66 4.93
CA GLU A 3 33.78 14.94 4.05
C GLU A 3 33.27 16.34 4.41
N ALA A 4 33.45 17.29 3.49
CA ALA A 4 32.99 18.65 3.64
C ALA A 4 31.46 18.61 3.72
N VAL A 5 30.93 18.54 4.95
CA VAL A 5 29.49 18.60 5.20
C VAL A 5 28.99 19.88 4.56
N PRO A 6 28.07 19.81 3.58
CA PRO A 6 27.62 21.00 2.87
C PRO A 6 27.00 21.97 3.88
N ILE A 7 27.65 23.13 4.04
CA ILE A 7 27.19 24.18 4.96
C ILE A 7 26.01 24.88 4.28
N LEU A 8 24.80 24.55 4.71
CA LEU A 8 23.60 25.22 4.24
C LEU A 8 23.56 26.68 4.76
N PRO A 9 23.16 27.67 3.95
CA PRO A 9 22.94 29.03 4.44
C PRO A 9 21.95 29.06 5.59
N LEU A 10 22.24 29.84 6.64
CA LEU A 10 21.40 29.92 7.85
C LEU A 10 19.92 30.25 7.58
N PRO A 11 19.55 31.18 6.68
CA PRO A 11 18.15 31.43 6.37
C PRO A 11 17.45 30.20 5.79
N LEU A 12 18.14 29.45 4.91
CA LEU A 12 17.58 28.26 4.28
C LEU A 12 17.40 27.14 5.30
N LEU A 13 18.38 26.95 6.19
CA LEU A 13 18.28 25.99 7.29
C LEU A 13 17.09 26.31 8.21
N PHE A 14 16.90 27.59 8.54
CA PHE A 14 15.76 28.03 9.33
C PHE A 14 14.42 27.77 8.64
N LEU A 15 14.31 28.07 7.33
CA LEU A 15 13.09 27.77 6.56
C LEU A 15 12.78 26.26 6.51
N VAL A 16 13.81 25.42 6.40
CA VAL A 16 13.66 23.97 6.48
C VAL A 16 13.10 23.56 7.85
N HIS A 17 13.61 24.15 8.95
CA HIS A 17 13.06 23.87 10.28
C HIS A 17 11.59 24.28 10.39
N LEU A 18 11.21 25.46 9.90
CA LEU A 18 9.82 25.91 9.90
C LEU A 18 8.91 24.98 9.09
N GLN A 19 9.40 24.47 7.96
CA GLN A 19 8.66 23.52 7.13
C GLN A 19 8.47 22.17 7.85
N ILE A 20 9.52 21.65 8.51
CA ILE A 20 9.43 20.40 9.29
C ILE A 20 8.46 20.56 10.47
N LEU A 21 8.49 21.70 11.14
CA LEU A 21 7.57 22.02 12.24
C LEU A 21 6.14 22.37 11.76
N GLN A 22 5.91 22.40 10.44
CA GLN A 22 4.63 22.71 9.80
C GLN A 22 4.10 24.10 10.20
N PHE A 23 4.94 25.13 10.12
CA PHE A 23 4.48 26.50 10.34
C PHE A 23 3.44 26.89 9.27
N PRO A 24 2.27 27.44 9.65
CA PRO A 24 1.16 27.65 8.71
C PRO A 24 1.49 28.65 7.59
N GLY A 25 2.36 29.62 7.85
CA GLY A 25 2.74 30.65 6.89
C GLY A 25 3.94 30.32 6.00
N VAL A 26 4.55 29.12 6.06
CA VAL A 26 5.81 28.86 5.31
C VAL A 26 5.65 29.00 3.80
N ASN A 27 4.43 28.78 3.29
CA ASN A 27 4.16 28.89 1.85
C ASN A 27 3.82 30.33 1.40
N ASP A 28 3.73 31.28 2.33
CA ASP A 28 3.50 32.67 1.96
C ASP A 28 4.77 33.26 1.33
N ASP A 29 4.61 34.11 0.32
CA ASP A 29 5.73 34.78 -0.37
C ASP A 29 6.61 35.63 0.59
N GLN A 30 6.11 35.87 1.80
CA GLN A 30 6.83 36.51 2.89
C GLN A 30 7.91 35.64 3.53
N PHE A 31 8.00 34.34 3.24
CA PHE A 31 9.00 33.44 3.80
C PHE A 31 10.03 33.03 2.74
N ASP A 32 10.88 34.00 2.34
CA ASP A 32 11.99 33.81 1.41
C ASP A 32 13.35 33.74 2.13
N ILE A 33 14.42 33.48 1.37
CA ILE A 33 15.82 33.45 1.88
C ILE A 33 16.20 34.79 2.53
N ASP A 34 15.52 35.86 2.13
CA ASP A 34 15.73 37.23 2.60
C ASP A 34 14.76 37.66 3.73
N ILE A 35 14.14 36.70 4.42
CA ILE A 35 13.13 36.95 5.47
C ILE A 35 13.59 37.95 6.54
N PHE A 36 14.89 37.98 6.87
CA PHE A 36 15.49 38.91 7.84
C PHE A 36 16.54 39.85 7.25
N ASN A 37 16.58 40.01 5.92
CA ASN A 37 17.51 40.90 5.25
C ASN A 37 17.15 42.38 5.51
N ALA A 38 18.06 43.12 6.14
CA ALA A 38 17.86 44.53 6.51
C ALA A 38 17.70 45.46 5.29
N HIS A 39 18.27 45.08 4.13
CA HIS A 39 18.19 45.88 2.92
C HIS A 39 16.86 45.73 2.18
N LYS A 40 16.24 44.56 2.28
CA LYS A 40 14.99 44.25 1.55
C LYS A 40 13.74 44.49 2.39
N ARG A 41 13.84 44.38 3.73
CA ARG A 41 12.68 44.48 4.63
C ARG A 41 12.92 45.52 5.73
N GLY A 42 11.95 46.42 5.89
CA GLY A 42 11.97 47.41 6.96
C GLY A 42 11.99 46.78 8.36
N LEU A 43 12.58 47.49 9.33
CA LEU A 43 12.73 47.02 10.71
C LEU A 43 11.40 46.56 11.33
N ARG A 44 10.32 47.34 11.16
CA ARG A 44 8.99 47.01 11.69
C ARG A 44 8.44 45.68 11.15
N ALA A 45 8.64 45.39 9.86
CA ALA A 45 8.19 44.13 9.25
C ALA A 45 8.99 42.93 9.79
N ARG A 46 10.31 43.09 9.94
CA ARG A 46 11.19 42.05 10.49
C ARG A 46 10.91 41.76 11.97
N ILE A 47 10.66 42.80 12.77
CA ILE A 47 10.25 42.64 14.17
C ILE A 47 8.93 41.87 14.24
N LYS A 48 7.91 42.29 13.48
CA LYS A 48 6.61 41.59 13.47
C LYS A 48 6.76 40.11 13.10
N LEU A 49 7.51 39.80 12.04
CA LEU A 49 7.78 38.42 11.64
C LEU A 49 8.52 37.63 12.71
N MET A 50 9.53 38.23 13.35
CA MET A 50 10.26 37.60 14.45
C MET A 50 9.33 37.31 15.62
N GLU A 51 8.45 38.24 15.99
CA GLU A 51 7.49 38.08 17.09
C GLU A 51 6.46 36.99 16.79
N ASP A 52 5.88 36.99 15.58
CA ASP A 52 4.92 35.98 15.13
C ASP A 52 5.57 34.57 15.13
N LEU A 53 6.81 34.47 14.64
CA LEU A 53 7.57 33.23 14.65
C LEU A 53 7.93 32.78 16.07
N ALA A 54 8.42 33.70 16.90
CA ALA A 54 8.81 33.41 18.28
C ALA A 54 7.61 32.92 19.09
N TYR A 55 6.46 33.58 18.96
CA TYR A 55 5.23 33.18 19.61
C TYR A 55 4.83 31.76 19.23
N TRP A 56 4.78 31.46 17.93
CA TRP A 56 4.42 30.13 17.45
C TRP A 56 5.42 29.05 17.88
N LEU A 57 6.72 29.34 17.81
CA LEU A 57 7.78 28.41 18.21
C LEU A 57 7.70 28.10 19.71
N VAL A 58 7.40 29.09 20.54
CA VAL A 58 7.22 28.91 21.98
C VAL A 58 5.95 28.10 22.29
N GLU A 59 4.84 28.37 21.59
CA GLU A 59 3.60 27.56 21.68
C GLU A 59 3.85 26.08 21.35
N ARG A 60 4.80 25.78 20.44
CA ARG A 60 5.17 24.40 20.10
C ARG A 60 5.91 23.65 21.20
N ILE A 61 6.74 24.31 22.00
CA ILE A 61 7.49 23.64 23.10
C ILE A 61 6.58 23.43 24.31
N GLU A 62 5.94 24.52 24.74
CA GLU A 62 5.35 24.63 26.08
C GLU A 62 3.82 24.43 26.04
N GLY A 63 3.23 24.31 24.84
CA GLY A 63 1.80 24.15 24.62
C GLY A 63 1.03 25.48 24.66
N LYS A 64 -0.26 25.45 24.98
CA LYS A 64 -1.13 26.65 24.98
C LYS A 64 -1.00 27.54 26.22
N ASN A 65 -0.24 27.10 27.24
CA ASN A 65 -0.25 27.71 28.58
C ASN A 65 1.06 28.45 28.92
N VAL A 66 1.84 28.86 27.92
CA VAL A 66 3.26 29.16 28.10
C VAL A 66 3.56 30.40 28.93
N PHE A 67 2.63 31.34 29.01
CA PHE A 67 2.86 32.58 29.74
C PHE A 67 1.66 32.92 30.63
N PRO A 68 1.54 32.31 31.83
CA PRO A 68 0.58 32.80 32.83
C PRO A 68 0.85 34.27 33.21
N THR A 69 2.09 34.73 33.03
CA THR A 69 2.50 36.10 33.34
C THR A 69 2.42 37.06 32.14
N TYR A 70 2.09 36.61 30.93
CA TYR A 70 2.16 37.46 29.73
C TYR A 70 1.02 37.18 28.73
N PRO A 71 -0.21 37.69 28.97
CA PRO A 71 -1.33 37.56 28.05
C PRO A 71 -1.25 38.67 27.00
N CYS A 72 -0.21 38.70 26.18
CA CYS A 72 -0.24 39.57 25.01
C CYS A 72 -1.07 38.90 23.92
N LEU A 73 -2.40 39.00 24.06
CA LEU A 73 -3.36 38.65 23.00
C LEU A 73 -3.13 39.46 21.71
N LYS A 74 -2.31 40.52 21.76
CA LYS A 74 -1.86 41.33 20.61
C LYS A 74 -0.39 41.77 20.76
N PRO A 75 0.41 41.78 19.67
CA PRO A 75 1.82 42.21 19.64
C PRO A 75 2.04 43.73 19.79
N SER A 76 1.21 44.44 20.57
CA SER A 76 1.27 45.91 20.66
C SER A 76 2.39 46.46 21.55
N GLU A 77 3.07 45.64 22.36
CA GLU A 77 4.21 46.05 23.19
C GLU A 77 5.50 45.31 22.84
N THR A 78 6.05 45.61 21.67
CA THR A 78 7.24 44.95 21.10
C THR A 78 8.45 44.89 22.05
N THR A 79 8.68 45.91 22.89
CA THR A 79 9.89 46.01 23.73
C THR A 79 9.87 45.04 24.91
N ALA A 80 8.71 44.89 25.55
CA ALA A 80 8.55 44.04 26.71
C ALA A 80 8.52 42.56 26.31
N PHE A 81 7.86 42.22 25.19
CA PHE A 81 7.96 40.89 24.55
C PHE A 81 9.40 40.51 24.23
N ARG A 82 10.17 41.40 23.56
CA ARG A 82 11.58 41.12 23.23
C ARG A 82 12.43 40.93 24.48
N THR A 83 12.13 41.63 25.57
CA THR A 83 12.85 41.50 26.84
C THR A 83 12.54 40.17 27.55
N SER A 84 11.27 39.76 27.59
CA SER A 84 10.88 38.47 28.15
C SER A 84 11.37 37.30 27.29
N PHE A 85 11.26 37.41 25.96
CA PHE A 85 11.75 36.41 25.02
C PHE A 85 13.27 36.25 25.09
N ALA A 86 14.04 37.34 25.22
CA ALA A 86 15.49 37.26 25.44
C ALA A 86 15.84 36.47 26.71
N ARG A 87 15.13 36.74 27.82
CA ARG A 87 15.33 36.01 29.08
C ARG A 87 14.96 34.54 28.94
N TYR A 88 13.84 34.24 28.28
CA TYR A 88 13.41 32.88 28.01
C TYR A 88 14.45 32.09 27.23
N LEU A 89 14.96 32.66 26.12
CA LEU A 89 15.99 32.03 25.31
C LEU A 89 17.29 31.83 26.09
N GLU A 90 17.69 32.76 26.95
CA GLU A 90 18.89 32.60 27.77
C GLU A 90 18.71 31.51 28.85
N THR A 91 17.54 31.41 29.48
CA THR A 91 17.22 30.31 30.41
C THR A 91 17.24 28.96 29.68
N LEU A 92 16.61 28.89 28.50
CA LEU A 92 16.58 27.68 27.67
C LEU A 92 17.99 27.28 27.21
N ARG A 93 18.83 28.26 26.88
CA ARG A 93 20.26 28.06 26.57
C ARG A 93 21.00 27.46 27.75
N GLN A 94 20.87 28.05 28.94
CA GLN A 94 21.54 27.57 30.16
C GLN A 94 21.09 26.14 30.52
N ASN A 95 19.80 25.83 30.39
CA ASN A 95 19.28 24.49 30.62
C ASN A 95 19.82 23.48 29.59
N SER A 96 19.90 23.88 28.32
CA SER A 96 20.46 23.04 27.24
C SER A 96 21.96 22.79 27.41
N LEU A 97 22.71 23.75 27.95
CA LEU A 97 24.14 23.61 28.24
C LEU A 97 24.42 22.74 29.48
N LYS A 98 23.50 22.73 30.47
CA LYS A 98 23.58 21.86 31.65
C LYS A 98 23.12 20.42 31.35
N GLY A 99 22.26 20.24 30.35
CA GLY A 99 21.66 18.95 29.98
C GLY A 99 22.41 18.16 28.89
N ASN A 100 21.66 17.30 28.18
CA ASN A 100 22.16 16.38 27.14
C ASN A 100 23.16 17.03 26.15
N GLN A 101 24.27 16.33 25.91
CA GLN A 101 25.37 16.82 25.06
C GLN A 101 24.93 17.16 23.62
N VAL A 102 23.94 16.47 23.06
CA VAL A 102 23.55 16.61 21.64
C VAL A 102 22.93 17.96 21.33
N THR A 103 21.97 18.44 22.14
CA THR A 103 21.32 19.75 21.91
C THR A 103 22.24 20.91 22.31
N SER A 104 23.21 20.67 23.20
CA SER A 104 24.15 21.69 23.68
C SER A 104 25.01 22.32 22.56
N VAL A 105 25.31 21.56 21.49
CA VAL A 105 26.24 21.98 20.42
C VAL A 105 25.76 23.25 19.72
N TRP A 106 24.45 23.36 19.47
CA TRP A 106 23.84 24.50 18.79
C TRP A 106 23.83 25.78 19.64
N TRP A 107 23.98 25.64 20.96
CA TRP A 107 23.90 26.75 21.93
C TRP A 107 25.26 27.31 22.34
N ARG A 108 26.37 26.60 22.11
CA ARG A 108 27.72 26.99 22.60
C ARG A 108 28.17 28.38 22.12
N ASN A 109 27.86 28.71 20.88
CA ASN A 109 28.31 29.96 20.23
C ASN A 109 27.17 30.96 20.00
N VAL A 110 26.05 30.78 20.67
CA VAL A 110 24.85 31.60 20.51
C VAL A 110 24.64 32.42 21.79
N GLN A 111 24.41 33.73 21.63
CA GLN A 111 24.12 34.63 22.74
C GLN A 111 22.72 35.23 22.54
N ALA A 112 21.83 35.03 23.52
CA ALA A 112 20.49 35.60 23.50
C ALA A 112 20.51 37.00 24.14
N ARG A 113 20.92 38.02 23.37
CA ARG A 113 20.91 39.42 23.81
C ARG A 113 19.67 40.15 23.32
N LYS A 114 19.13 41.06 24.12
CA LYS A 114 18.00 41.92 23.75
C LYS A 114 18.26 42.73 22.48
N SER A 115 19.43 43.36 22.35
CA SER A 115 19.78 44.18 21.17
C SER A 115 19.70 43.41 19.85
N LEU A 116 20.06 42.12 19.87
CA LEU A 116 20.02 41.25 18.70
C LEU A 116 18.57 40.91 18.28
N LEU A 117 17.64 40.84 19.23
CA LEU A 117 16.21 40.75 18.94
C LEU A 117 15.59 42.09 18.54
N GLU A 118 16.22 43.21 18.88
CA GLU A 118 15.75 44.54 18.45
C GLU A 118 16.13 44.85 17.01
N GLU A 119 17.30 44.40 16.56
CA GLU A 119 17.79 44.59 15.19
C GLU A 119 17.14 43.63 14.17
N CYS A 120 16.74 42.42 14.59
CA CYS A 120 16.20 41.33 13.76
C CYS A 120 16.99 41.12 12.45
N ALA A 121 18.32 41.20 12.53
CA ALA A 121 19.22 41.23 11.37
C ALA A 121 20.49 40.42 11.60
N GLY A 122 21.07 39.92 10.50
CA GLY A 122 22.42 39.39 10.47
C GLY A 122 22.57 37.96 11.00
N ASP A 123 23.78 37.42 10.84
CA ASP A 123 24.06 36.00 11.09
C ASP A 123 23.90 35.61 12.55
N LYS A 124 24.25 36.49 13.49
CA LYS A 124 24.12 36.20 14.93
C LYS A 124 22.65 36.00 15.31
N PHE A 125 21.75 36.81 14.74
CA PHE A 125 20.31 36.70 14.93
C PHE A 125 19.76 35.40 14.32
N LEU A 126 20.14 35.10 13.08
CA LEU A 126 19.72 33.86 12.42
C LEU A 126 20.24 32.62 13.14
N ARG A 127 21.49 32.62 13.63
CA ARG A 127 22.03 31.53 14.47
C ARG A 127 21.21 31.32 15.74
N LEU A 128 20.72 32.39 16.36
CA LEU A 128 19.83 32.29 17.53
C LEU A 128 18.50 31.61 17.17
N LEU A 129 17.85 32.02 16.07
CA LEU A 129 16.60 31.41 15.61
C LEU A 129 16.78 29.95 15.15
N VAL A 130 17.90 29.64 14.49
CA VAL A 130 18.26 28.27 14.10
C VAL A 130 18.47 27.42 15.34
N ALA A 131 19.28 27.86 16.32
CA ALA A 131 19.49 27.12 17.56
C ALA A 131 18.18 26.88 18.33
N PHE A 132 17.31 27.88 18.37
CA PHE A 132 16.00 27.77 19.00
C PHE A 132 15.09 26.77 18.27
N SER A 133 14.95 26.88 16.95
CA SER A 133 14.14 25.93 16.15
C SER A 133 14.70 24.50 16.16
N THR A 134 16.02 24.32 16.17
CA THR A 134 16.65 23.00 16.35
C THR A 134 16.32 22.41 17.72
N HIS A 135 16.36 23.22 18.77
CA HIS A 135 15.95 22.77 20.10
C HIS A 135 14.50 22.28 20.09
N ILE A 136 13.60 23.00 19.42
CA ILE A 136 12.17 22.63 19.27
C ILE A 136 12.02 21.32 18.53
N LEU A 137 12.76 21.11 17.44
CA LEU A 137 12.72 19.86 16.69
C LEU A 137 13.12 18.67 17.56
N HIS A 138 14.19 18.83 18.36
CA HIS A 138 14.64 17.78 19.27
C HIS A 138 13.64 17.52 20.40
N THR A 139 13.05 18.57 20.99
CA THR A 139 12.03 18.37 22.03
C THR A 139 10.77 17.73 21.44
N ALA A 140 10.29 18.19 20.29
CA ALA A 140 9.16 17.58 19.60
C ALA A 140 9.40 16.10 19.27
N GLN A 141 10.62 15.75 18.84
CA GLN A 141 11.01 14.36 18.61
C GLN A 141 11.01 13.54 19.91
N ALA A 142 11.52 14.09 21.01
CA ALA A 142 11.53 13.40 22.30
C ALA A 142 10.12 13.11 22.84
N HIS A 143 9.15 13.99 22.55
CA HIS A 143 7.75 13.80 22.96
C HIS A 143 6.97 12.87 22.02
N SER A 144 7.43 12.71 20.78
CA SER A 144 6.87 11.75 19.83
C SER A 144 7.38 10.34 20.14
N LYS A 145 6.63 9.55 20.92
CA LYS A 145 6.86 8.10 21.13
C LYS A 145 6.76 7.25 19.84
N VAL A 146 6.58 7.88 18.68
CA VAL A 146 6.52 7.22 17.37
C VAL A 146 7.95 6.90 16.93
N ASP A 147 8.21 5.64 16.62
CA ASP A 147 9.52 5.11 16.27
C ASP A 147 10.34 6.04 15.34
N PRO A 148 11.60 6.33 15.68
CA PRO A 148 12.41 7.38 15.07
C PRO A 148 13.01 6.98 13.72
N ARG A 149 12.29 6.24 12.86
CA ARG A 149 12.71 5.95 11.48
C ARG A 149 11.92 6.79 10.48
N PRO A 150 12.24 8.10 10.34
CA PRO A 150 11.58 8.98 9.37
C PRO A 150 11.83 8.54 7.91
N ASP A 151 12.96 7.88 7.62
CA ASP A 151 13.36 7.57 6.24
C ASP A 151 12.43 6.55 5.56
N LEU A 152 11.94 5.54 6.28
CA LEU A 152 11.02 4.57 5.69
C LEU A 152 9.57 5.10 5.64
N SER A 153 9.21 6.04 6.51
CA SER A 153 7.84 6.58 6.60
C SER A 153 7.49 7.46 5.40
N TYR A 154 8.40 8.32 4.95
CA TYR A 154 8.11 9.18 3.78
C TYR A 154 8.06 8.35 2.48
N ALA A 155 9.05 7.50 2.23
CA ALA A 155 9.10 6.68 1.03
C ALA A 155 7.88 5.73 0.94
N SER A 156 7.53 5.07 2.04
CA SER A 156 6.34 4.21 2.09
C SER A 156 5.05 4.99 1.87
N ARG A 157 4.87 6.16 2.53
CA ARG A 157 3.69 7.01 2.31
C ARG A 157 3.62 7.53 0.89
N LEU A 158 4.74 7.93 0.29
CA LEU A 158 4.79 8.37 -1.10
C LEU A 158 4.39 7.24 -2.05
N LEU A 159 4.89 6.01 -1.82
CA LEU A 159 4.50 4.85 -2.61
C LEU A 159 3.01 4.53 -2.49
N VAL A 160 2.43 4.60 -1.28
CA VAL A 160 1.00 4.40 -1.05
C VAL A 160 0.16 5.47 -1.76
N VAL A 161 0.58 6.74 -1.71
CA VAL A 161 -0.12 7.83 -2.41
C VAL A 161 -0.01 7.67 -3.92
N GLN A 162 1.16 7.30 -4.44
CA GLN A 162 1.37 7.07 -5.86
C GLN A 162 0.57 5.86 -6.39
N SER A 163 0.49 4.76 -5.63
CA SER A 163 -0.29 3.59 -6.02
C SER A 163 -1.80 3.90 -6.02
N SER A 164 -2.28 4.61 -5.00
CA SER A 164 -3.64 5.13 -4.94
C SER A 164 -3.95 6.02 -6.14
N GLN A 165 -3.08 6.98 -6.45
CA GLN A 165 -3.24 7.86 -7.61
C GLN A 165 -3.35 7.07 -8.92
N ARG A 166 -2.52 6.04 -9.14
CA ARG A 166 -2.62 5.17 -10.32
C ARG A 166 -3.96 4.44 -10.38
N GLY A 167 -4.45 3.94 -9.23
CA GLY A 167 -5.78 3.33 -9.12
C GLY A 167 -6.89 4.29 -9.56
N TRP A 168 -6.83 5.55 -9.10
CA TRP A 168 -7.77 6.59 -9.52
C TRP A 168 -7.66 6.93 -11.01
N VAL A 169 -6.44 7.02 -11.55
CA VAL A 169 -6.22 7.31 -12.98
C VAL A 169 -6.78 6.19 -13.85
N ASN A 170 -6.59 4.93 -13.47
CA ASN A 170 -7.17 3.78 -14.17
C ASN A 170 -8.70 3.78 -14.11
N SER A 171 -9.28 4.14 -12.97
CA SER A 171 -10.74 4.30 -12.84
C SER A 171 -11.26 5.45 -13.71
N GLY A 172 -10.53 6.56 -13.77
CA GLY A 172 -10.83 7.70 -14.67
C GLY A 172 -10.77 7.33 -16.14
N LEU A 173 -9.77 6.52 -16.54
CA LEU A 173 -9.66 5.99 -17.91
C LEU A 173 -10.88 5.14 -18.30
N LYS A 174 -11.27 4.19 -17.45
CA LYS A 174 -12.48 3.35 -17.68
C LYS A 174 -13.74 4.18 -17.80
N LEU A 175 -13.85 5.26 -17.02
CA LEU A 175 -15.00 6.16 -17.08
C LEU A 175 -15.04 6.90 -18.44
N MET A 176 -13.91 7.40 -18.92
CA MET A 176 -13.83 8.10 -20.21
C MET A 176 -14.03 7.16 -21.39
N GLU A 177 -13.57 5.92 -21.29
CA GLU A 177 -13.88 4.89 -22.29
C GLU A 177 -15.38 4.59 -22.38
N ARG A 178 -16.06 4.49 -21.23
CA ARG A 178 -17.53 4.35 -21.17
C ARG A 178 -18.25 5.57 -21.73
N GLU A 179 -17.80 6.77 -21.39
CA GLU A 179 -18.35 8.02 -21.94
C GLU A 179 -18.26 8.03 -23.47
N ARG A 180 -17.12 7.64 -24.03
CA ARG A 180 -16.94 7.50 -25.48
C ARG A 180 -17.83 6.41 -26.09
N MET A 181 -17.94 5.26 -25.43
CA MET A 181 -18.81 4.18 -25.89
C MET A 181 -20.27 4.64 -25.93
N LEU A 182 -20.72 5.39 -24.91
CA LEU A 182 -22.05 5.99 -24.87
C LEU A 182 -22.24 7.03 -25.98
N ALA A 183 -21.25 7.89 -26.24
CA ALA A 183 -21.29 8.83 -27.35
C ALA A 183 -21.40 8.12 -28.70
N ASN A 184 -20.65 7.04 -28.92
CA ASN A 184 -20.73 6.22 -30.13
C ASN A 184 -22.08 5.53 -30.28
N MET A 185 -22.65 5.03 -29.17
CA MET A 185 -24.01 4.47 -29.17
C MET A 185 -25.04 5.54 -29.50
N GLN A 186 -24.95 6.74 -28.92
CA GLN A 186 -25.84 7.87 -29.21
C GLN A 186 -25.75 8.29 -30.68
N LEU A 187 -24.53 8.37 -31.24
CA LEU A 187 -24.31 8.63 -32.65
C LEU A 187 -24.95 7.55 -33.51
N SER A 188 -24.76 6.26 -33.17
CA SER A 188 -25.35 5.13 -33.90
C SER A 188 -26.88 5.13 -33.84
N VAL A 189 -27.46 5.49 -32.70
CA VAL A 189 -28.92 5.61 -32.52
C VAL A 189 -29.47 6.79 -33.32
N SER A 190 -28.74 7.91 -33.35
CA SER A 190 -29.15 9.13 -34.08
C SER A 190 -28.99 9.00 -35.59
N SER A 191 -27.98 8.27 -36.07
CA SER A 191 -27.69 8.12 -37.50
C SER A 191 -28.47 6.99 -38.19
N ASN A 192 -28.96 5.99 -37.45
CA ASN A 192 -29.74 4.87 -38.01
C ASN A 192 -31.26 5.13 -38.10
N SER A 193 -31.69 6.37 -38.33
CA SER A 193 -33.11 6.74 -38.33
C SER A 193 -33.97 6.12 -39.45
N SER A 194 -33.46 5.20 -40.27
CA SER A 194 -34.27 4.55 -41.33
C SER A 194 -34.11 3.05 -41.53
N GLN A 195 -33.02 2.38 -41.10
CA GLN A 195 -32.78 0.97 -41.48
C GLN A 195 -32.75 -0.06 -40.34
N TYR A 196 -32.59 0.36 -39.08
CA TYR A 196 -32.65 -0.55 -37.93
C TYR A 196 -33.68 -0.06 -36.91
N GLN A 197 -34.95 0.00 -37.32
CA GLN A 197 -36.01 -0.03 -36.32
C GLN A 197 -35.85 -1.33 -35.54
N SER A 198 -35.61 -1.21 -34.23
CA SER A 198 -35.63 -2.34 -33.31
C SER A 198 -36.85 -3.19 -33.62
N LYS A 199 -36.72 -4.52 -33.64
CA LYS A 199 -37.88 -5.43 -33.80
C LYS A 199 -38.99 -5.15 -32.79
N TYR A 200 -38.66 -4.44 -31.71
CA TYR A 200 -39.56 -4.03 -30.65
C TYR A 200 -39.97 -2.55 -30.70
N ALA A 201 -39.64 -1.81 -31.76
CA ALA A 201 -39.94 -0.37 -31.88
C ALA A 201 -41.45 -0.06 -31.81
N PHE A 202 -42.28 -0.99 -32.28
CA PHE A 202 -43.74 -0.86 -32.26
C PHE A 202 -44.37 -1.32 -30.92
N LEU A 203 -43.60 -1.86 -29.99
CA LEU A 203 -44.13 -2.35 -28.73
C LEU A 203 -44.12 -1.23 -27.71
N SER A 204 -45.26 -1.06 -27.03
CA SER A 204 -45.34 -0.15 -25.90
C SER A 204 -44.38 -0.57 -24.79
N THR A 205 -43.88 0.40 -24.03
CA THR A 205 -42.98 0.17 -22.88
C THR A 205 -43.56 -0.85 -21.90
N ARG A 206 -44.88 -0.84 -21.68
CA ARG A 206 -45.56 -1.84 -20.84
C ARG A 206 -45.42 -3.26 -21.39
N ARG A 207 -45.55 -3.44 -22.71
CA ARG A 207 -45.42 -4.75 -23.35
C ARG A 207 -43.97 -5.23 -23.40
N LEU A 208 -43.01 -4.32 -23.51
CA LEU A 208 -41.58 -4.61 -23.35
C LEU A 208 -41.24 -5.08 -21.93
N ILE A 209 -41.79 -4.43 -20.90
CA ILE A 209 -41.63 -4.85 -19.51
C ILE A 209 -42.26 -6.24 -19.30
N ALA A 210 -43.47 -6.48 -19.80
CA ALA A 210 -44.12 -7.78 -19.70
C ALA A 210 -43.33 -8.89 -20.43
N LEU A 211 -42.74 -8.58 -21.59
CA LEU A 211 -41.91 -9.52 -22.35
C LEU A 211 -40.57 -9.81 -21.64
N ARG A 212 -39.96 -8.79 -21.01
CA ARG A 212 -38.80 -8.96 -20.13
C ARG A 212 -39.13 -9.91 -18.98
N ASP A 213 -40.24 -9.65 -18.29
CA ASP A 213 -40.64 -10.42 -17.11
C ASP A 213 -40.99 -11.86 -17.48
N SER A 214 -41.73 -12.06 -18.56
CA SER A 214 -42.03 -13.39 -19.11
C SER A 214 -40.76 -14.15 -19.50
N LYS A 215 -39.78 -13.50 -20.12
CA LYS A 215 -38.50 -14.15 -20.47
C LYS A 215 -37.62 -14.43 -19.25
N LEU A 216 -37.68 -13.56 -18.25
CA LEU A 216 -36.98 -13.77 -16.99
C LEU A 216 -37.55 -14.99 -16.27
N GLU A 217 -38.88 -15.13 -16.20
CA GLU A 217 -39.53 -16.32 -15.66
C GLU A 217 -39.20 -17.58 -16.49
N ASP A 218 -39.23 -17.51 -17.84
CA ASP A 218 -38.81 -18.63 -18.70
C ASP A 218 -37.39 -19.12 -18.38
N ILE A 219 -36.45 -18.19 -18.10
CA ILE A 219 -35.06 -18.53 -17.78
C ILE A 219 -34.99 -19.15 -16.38
N LEU A 220 -35.66 -18.56 -15.38
CA LEU A 220 -35.66 -19.06 -14.00
C LEU A 220 -36.36 -20.41 -13.86
N CYS A 221 -37.37 -20.70 -14.69
CA CYS A 221 -38.06 -21.99 -14.72
C CYS A 221 -37.21 -23.12 -15.33
N ARG A 222 -36.12 -22.82 -16.05
CA ARG A 222 -35.20 -23.87 -16.53
C ARG A 222 -34.37 -24.40 -15.36
N GLU A 223 -34.24 -25.72 -15.26
CA GLU A 223 -33.55 -26.41 -14.15
C GLU A 223 -32.19 -25.81 -13.78
N VAL A 224 -31.43 -25.34 -14.77
CA VAL A 224 -30.07 -24.78 -14.61
C VAL A 224 -30.04 -23.44 -13.85
N TRP A 225 -31.11 -22.65 -13.92
CA TRP A 225 -31.22 -21.33 -13.28
C TRP A 225 -32.33 -21.28 -12.21
N SER A 226 -32.82 -22.45 -11.81
CA SER A 226 -33.84 -22.56 -10.79
C SER A 226 -33.30 -22.17 -9.40
N GLY A 227 -34.19 -21.56 -8.60
CA GLY A 227 -33.89 -21.15 -7.22
C GLY A 227 -33.14 -19.83 -7.07
N ASP A 228 -32.89 -19.46 -5.81
CA ASP A 228 -32.29 -18.16 -5.42
C ASP A 228 -30.85 -17.99 -5.89
N GLY A 229 -30.15 -19.09 -6.14
CA GLY A 229 -28.79 -19.07 -6.71
C GLY A 229 -28.79 -18.59 -8.16
N GLY A 230 -29.67 -19.14 -8.99
CA GLY A 230 -29.81 -18.77 -10.40
C GLY A 230 -30.27 -17.32 -10.56
N ARG A 231 -31.23 -16.87 -9.76
CA ARG A 231 -31.68 -15.47 -9.77
C ARG A 231 -30.55 -14.50 -9.42
N ARG A 232 -29.74 -14.79 -8.39
CA ARG A 232 -28.57 -13.96 -8.02
C ARG A 232 -27.49 -13.94 -9.10
N ALA A 233 -27.20 -15.09 -9.73
CA ALA A 233 -26.25 -15.15 -10.83
C ALA A 233 -26.75 -14.35 -12.04
N LEU A 234 -28.04 -14.43 -12.38
CA LEU A 234 -28.64 -13.68 -13.48
C LEU A 234 -28.61 -12.18 -13.18
N ASP A 235 -28.99 -11.76 -11.97
CA ASP A 235 -28.89 -10.38 -11.51
C ASP A 235 -27.44 -9.84 -11.62
N PHE A 236 -26.45 -10.68 -11.29
CA PHE A 236 -25.04 -10.34 -11.45
C PHE A 236 -24.62 -10.17 -12.92
N PHE A 237 -25.08 -11.02 -13.83
CA PHE A 237 -24.81 -10.85 -15.26
C PHE A 237 -25.49 -9.61 -15.84
N VAL A 238 -26.73 -9.31 -15.42
CA VAL A 238 -27.43 -8.07 -15.82
C VAL A 238 -26.71 -6.83 -15.28
N TYR A 239 -26.17 -6.92 -14.06
CA TYR A 239 -25.30 -5.88 -13.49
C TYR A 239 -24.00 -5.71 -14.27
N LEU A 240 -23.30 -6.81 -14.60
CA LEU A 240 -22.08 -6.78 -15.42
C LEU A 240 -22.32 -6.22 -16.83
N ALA A 241 -23.49 -6.48 -17.41
CA ALA A 241 -23.89 -5.94 -18.70
C ALA A 241 -24.23 -4.44 -18.65
N GLY A 242 -24.29 -3.82 -17.46
CA GLY A 242 -24.57 -2.40 -17.30
C GLY A 242 -26.01 -2.00 -17.67
N VAL A 243 -26.93 -2.97 -17.78
CA VAL A 243 -28.33 -2.73 -18.18
C VAL A 243 -29.17 -2.26 -16.99
N ARG A 244 -28.73 -2.56 -15.76
CA ARG A 244 -29.42 -2.14 -14.54
C ARG A 244 -29.02 -0.71 -14.20
N SER A 245 -29.90 0.24 -14.52
CA SER A 245 -29.84 1.59 -13.96
C SER A 245 -30.44 1.51 -12.55
N ASP A 246 -29.60 1.49 -11.53
CA ASP A 246 -30.01 1.49 -10.12
C ASP A 246 -30.66 2.83 -9.75
N ALA A 247 -31.86 3.07 -10.27
CA ALA A 247 -32.68 4.24 -9.92
C ALA A 247 -33.62 3.98 -8.73
N GLY A 248 -33.63 2.77 -8.16
CA GLY A 248 -34.71 2.33 -7.25
C GLY A 248 -34.28 1.66 -5.94
N GLY A 249 -33.00 1.62 -5.59
CA GLY A 249 -32.63 1.05 -4.30
C GLY A 249 -31.13 0.96 -4.11
N GLU A 250 -30.57 1.94 -3.41
CA GLU A 250 -29.34 1.76 -2.65
C GLU A 250 -29.58 0.69 -1.57
N LYS A 251 -29.64 -0.58 -1.95
CA LYS A 251 -29.15 -1.61 -1.05
C LYS A 251 -27.65 -1.37 -1.02
N LYS A 252 -27.26 -0.53 -0.05
CA LYS A 252 -25.91 -0.33 0.46
C LYS A 252 -25.20 -1.68 0.32
N ILE A 253 -24.47 -1.86 -0.77
CA ILE A 253 -23.44 -2.88 -0.83
C ILE A 253 -22.60 -2.47 0.36
N GLU A 254 -22.72 -3.18 1.48
CA GLU A 254 -21.82 -3.02 2.59
C GLU A 254 -20.47 -2.97 1.93
N LYS A 255 -19.83 -1.79 2.01
CA LYS A 255 -18.45 -1.65 1.63
C LYS A 255 -17.80 -2.80 2.38
N VAL A 256 -17.40 -3.82 1.65
CA VAL A 256 -16.35 -4.72 2.08
C VAL A 256 -15.15 -3.79 2.10
N GLU A 257 -15.08 -2.96 3.13
CA GLU A 257 -13.87 -2.27 3.48
C GLU A 257 -12.87 -3.40 3.63
N PRO A 258 -11.79 -3.43 2.84
CA PRO A 258 -10.75 -4.39 3.07
C PRO A 258 -10.32 -4.18 4.52
N LYS A 259 -10.62 -5.15 5.40
CA LYS A 259 -10.19 -5.11 6.79
C LYS A 259 -8.72 -4.72 6.78
N LYS A 260 -8.40 -3.56 7.37
CA LYS A 260 -7.04 -3.01 7.47
C LYS A 260 -6.05 -3.97 8.13
N ASP A 261 -6.54 -5.05 8.72
CA ASP A 261 -5.77 -6.01 9.49
C ASP A 261 -4.90 -6.95 8.64
N ASN A 262 -5.19 -7.14 7.34
CA ASN A 262 -4.40 -8.07 6.50
C ASN A 262 -3.32 -7.41 5.64
N CYS A 263 -3.18 -6.07 5.65
CA CYS A 263 -2.13 -5.40 4.88
C CYS A 263 -0.73 -5.59 5.50
N LYS A 264 -0.64 -6.11 6.74
CA LYS A 264 0.65 -6.41 7.39
C LYS A 264 1.23 -7.78 7.03
N GLN A 265 0.42 -8.71 6.51
CA GLN A 265 0.87 -10.09 6.26
C GLN A 265 1.58 -10.29 4.91
N PHE A 266 1.54 -9.32 3.99
CA PHE A 266 2.23 -9.40 2.69
C PHE A 266 3.62 -8.75 2.67
N LEU A 267 4.14 -8.29 3.82
CA LEU A 267 5.46 -7.67 3.94
C LEU A 267 6.52 -8.55 4.61
N THR A 268 6.26 -9.84 4.84
CA THR A 268 7.21 -10.77 5.47
C THR A 268 8.09 -11.53 4.48
N HIS A 269 8.44 -10.95 3.33
CA HIS A 269 9.49 -11.51 2.48
C HIS A 269 10.81 -10.77 2.70
N ASP A 270 11.76 -11.51 3.30
CA ASP A 270 13.14 -11.16 3.65
C ASP A 270 14.00 -10.71 2.45
N ARG A 271 13.76 -9.50 1.98
CA ARG A 271 14.82 -8.71 1.35
C ARG A 271 14.56 -7.24 1.66
N GLU A 272 15.14 -6.79 2.77
CA GLU A 272 15.26 -5.38 3.12
C GLU A 272 15.92 -4.66 1.93
N PRO A 273 15.19 -3.85 1.15
CA PRO A 273 15.81 -3.11 0.05
C PRO A 273 16.75 -2.08 0.67
N GLU A 274 18.01 -2.14 0.24
CA GLU A 274 19.07 -1.21 0.64
C GLU A 274 18.55 0.23 0.53
N ALA A 275 18.47 0.91 1.67
CA ALA A 275 17.83 2.21 1.78
C ALA A 275 18.63 3.24 0.97
N GLN A 276 18.12 3.62 -0.20
CA GLN A 276 18.72 4.71 -0.97
C GLN A 276 18.55 6.04 -0.21
N PRO A 277 19.63 6.82 0.00
CA PRO A 277 19.58 8.04 0.80
C PRO A 277 18.66 9.08 0.15
N LEU A 278 17.62 9.46 0.89
CA LEU A 278 16.51 10.32 0.47
C LEU A 278 16.90 11.76 0.08
N LEU A 279 18.09 12.21 0.47
CA LEU A 279 18.56 13.56 0.19
C LEU A 279 18.71 13.86 -1.31
N ILE A 280 18.95 12.84 -2.15
CA ILE A 280 19.10 13.02 -3.59
C ILE A 280 17.75 12.89 -4.32
N ALA A 281 16.84 12.02 -3.85
CA ALA A 281 15.53 11.84 -4.49
C ALA A 281 14.61 13.07 -4.35
N ALA A 282 14.58 13.72 -3.17
CA ALA A 282 13.72 14.88 -2.93
C ALA A 282 14.09 16.10 -3.80
N ALA A 283 15.38 16.29 -4.11
CA ALA A 283 15.88 17.39 -4.93
C ALA A 283 15.42 17.31 -6.41
N HIS A 284 15.16 16.10 -6.92
CA HIS A 284 14.71 15.89 -8.31
C HIS A 284 13.17 15.81 -8.48
N HIS A 285 12.39 16.06 -7.42
CA HIS A 285 10.93 15.83 -7.43
C HIS A 285 9.96 17.01 -7.66
N PRO A 286 10.34 18.27 -7.99
CA PRO A 286 9.33 19.33 -8.16
C PRO A 286 8.36 19.06 -9.32
N SER A 287 8.81 18.40 -10.40
CA SER A 287 7.96 17.98 -11.52
C SER A 287 6.98 16.87 -11.13
N HIS A 288 7.40 15.91 -10.30
CA HIS A 288 6.55 14.84 -9.79
C HIS A 288 5.50 15.35 -8.80
N ILE A 289 5.88 16.28 -7.92
CA ILE A 289 4.94 16.95 -7.01
C ILE A 289 3.93 17.77 -7.83
N LYS A 290 4.38 18.50 -8.86
CA LYS A 290 3.49 19.18 -9.81
C LYS A 290 2.55 18.20 -10.52
N ARG A 291 3.00 16.97 -10.83
CA ARG A 291 2.17 15.91 -11.41
C ARG A 291 1.15 15.34 -10.41
N LEU A 292 1.51 15.23 -9.13
CA LEU A 292 0.59 14.85 -8.05
C LEU A 292 -0.54 15.88 -7.88
N LYS A 293 -0.25 17.16 -8.12
CA LYS A 293 -1.25 18.24 -8.09
C LYS A 293 -2.20 18.27 -9.29
N LYS A 294 -1.89 17.56 -10.39
CA LYS A 294 -2.79 17.51 -11.56
C LYS A 294 -4.01 16.66 -11.24
N SER A 295 -5.19 17.11 -11.68
CA SER A 295 -6.42 16.33 -11.58
C SER A 295 -6.26 14.95 -12.21
N VAL A 296 -6.77 13.92 -11.52
CA VAL A 296 -6.78 12.53 -11.98
C VAL A 296 -7.39 12.40 -13.37
N LEU A 297 -8.47 13.15 -13.65
CA LEU A 297 -9.15 13.13 -14.94
C LEU A 297 -8.28 13.73 -16.05
N THR A 298 -7.49 14.76 -15.76
CA THR A 298 -6.54 15.32 -16.72
C THR A 298 -5.46 14.31 -17.06
N LEU A 299 -4.95 13.58 -16.05
CA LEU A 299 -3.96 12.52 -16.28
C LEU A 299 -4.54 11.36 -17.10
N ALA A 300 -5.79 10.96 -16.81
CA ALA A 300 -6.50 9.95 -17.60
C ALA A 300 -6.68 10.41 -19.06
N ARG A 301 -7.10 11.65 -19.32
CA ARG A 301 -7.21 12.20 -20.69
C ARG A 301 -5.88 12.14 -21.44
N ILE A 302 -4.79 12.54 -20.79
CA ILE A 302 -3.45 12.51 -21.41
C ILE A 302 -3.06 11.07 -21.77
N GLN A 303 -3.35 10.10 -20.90
CA GLN A 303 -3.08 8.68 -21.17
C GLN A 303 -3.95 8.11 -22.29
N LEU A 304 -5.23 8.46 -22.31
CA LEU A 304 -6.17 8.05 -23.36
C LEU A 304 -5.74 8.61 -24.72
N ALA A 305 -5.42 9.90 -24.80
CA ALA A 305 -4.91 10.54 -26.01
C ALA A 305 -3.61 9.89 -26.51
N LYS A 306 -2.74 9.45 -25.59
CA LYS A 306 -1.52 8.71 -25.94
C LYS A 306 -1.80 7.32 -26.52
N SER A 307 -2.86 6.65 -26.06
CA SER A 307 -3.29 5.37 -26.62
C SER A 307 -3.91 5.48 -28.00
N GLU A 308 -4.49 6.64 -28.32
CA GLU A 308 -5.19 6.88 -29.58
C GLU A 308 -4.32 7.43 -30.69
N ALA A 309 -3.18 8.03 -30.36
CA ALA A 309 -2.20 8.46 -31.34
C ALA A 309 -1.78 7.22 -32.16
N PRO A 310 -2.19 7.12 -33.44
CA PRO A 310 -1.82 5.98 -34.25
C PRO A 310 -0.29 5.98 -34.37
N ALA A 311 0.32 4.80 -34.32
CA ALA A 311 1.76 4.59 -34.52
C ALA A 311 2.21 4.91 -35.96
N ARG A 312 1.72 6.00 -36.55
CA ARG A 312 2.19 6.54 -37.81
C ARG A 312 3.44 7.34 -37.50
N GLY A 313 4.58 6.75 -37.87
CA GLY A 313 5.90 7.30 -37.65
C GLY A 313 6.02 8.75 -38.14
N GLY A 314 6.72 9.56 -37.36
CA GLY A 314 7.08 10.92 -37.73
C GLY A 314 7.22 11.84 -36.54
N LEU A 315 8.47 11.99 -36.09
CA LEU A 315 9.04 12.97 -35.18
C LEU A 315 8.95 12.69 -33.66
N PRO A 316 10.12 12.53 -33.00
CA PRO A 316 10.19 12.45 -31.55
C PRO A 316 9.94 13.85 -30.99
N LEU A 317 8.77 14.07 -30.39
CA LEU A 317 8.70 15.00 -29.28
C LEU A 317 9.75 14.51 -28.28
N LYS A 318 10.85 15.27 -28.13
CA LYS A 318 11.86 15.11 -27.08
C LYS A 318 11.15 15.19 -25.73
N LEU A 319 10.53 14.10 -25.33
CA LEU A 319 10.13 13.89 -23.96
C LEU A 319 11.45 13.66 -23.23
N VAL A 320 11.81 14.66 -22.43
CA VAL A 320 12.94 14.65 -21.51
C VAL A 320 13.14 13.24 -20.98
N ASN A 321 14.23 12.63 -21.42
CA ASN A 321 14.59 11.26 -21.12
C ASN A 321 15.25 11.25 -19.73
N ASP A 322 14.52 11.69 -18.72
CA ASP A 322 14.94 11.59 -17.32
C ASP A 322 14.66 10.17 -16.84
N HIS A 323 15.42 9.22 -17.40
CA HIS A 323 15.61 7.90 -16.82
C HIS A 323 16.44 8.06 -15.53
N THR A 324 15.79 8.57 -14.49
CA THR A 324 16.34 8.65 -13.14
C THR A 324 16.44 7.25 -12.55
N GLN A 325 17.53 6.94 -11.84
CA GLN A 325 17.86 5.63 -11.25
C GLN A 325 16.71 5.01 -10.42
N ALA A 326 15.80 5.82 -9.86
CA ALA A 326 14.60 5.35 -9.19
C ALA A 326 13.62 4.61 -10.13
N THR A 327 13.55 5.00 -11.42
CA THR A 327 12.77 4.26 -12.43
C THR A 327 13.40 2.93 -12.80
N VAL A 328 14.73 2.80 -12.69
CA VAL A 328 15.46 1.53 -12.91
C VAL A 328 15.23 0.58 -11.74
N ALA A 329 15.29 1.06 -10.50
CA ALA A 329 14.98 0.25 -9.31
C ALA A 329 13.51 -0.20 -9.28
N LEU A 330 12.57 0.68 -9.67
CA LEU A 330 11.15 0.35 -9.77
C LEU A 330 10.80 -0.50 -11.01
N ARG A 331 11.66 -0.51 -12.03
CA ARG A 331 11.48 -1.37 -13.23
C ARG A 331 11.57 -2.84 -12.84
N GLY A 332 12.52 -3.23 -11.97
CA GLY A 332 12.61 -4.61 -11.49
C GLY A 332 11.36 -5.07 -10.74
N TYR A 333 10.78 -4.21 -9.90
CA TYR A 333 9.52 -4.52 -9.22
C TYR A 333 8.34 -4.59 -10.21
N HIS A 334 8.28 -3.68 -11.19
CA HIS A 334 7.24 -3.68 -12.22
C HIS A 334 7.33 -4.91 -13.13
N GLU A 335 8.52 -5.29 -13.57
CA GLU A 335 8.76 -6.50 -14.35
C GLU A 335 8.40 -7.74 -13.53
N ALA A 336 8.70 -7.79 -12.23
CA ALA A 336 8.28 -8.89 -11.37
C ALA A 336 6.74 -9.00 -11.27
N VAL A 337 6.03 -7.88 -11.15
CA VAL A 337 4.55 -7.86 -11.10
C VAL A 337 3.94 -8.25 -12.45
N GLU A 338 4.45 -7.74 -13.57
CA GLU A 338 3.98 -8.10 -14.90
C GLU A 338 4.28 -9.57 -15.22
N ASN A 339 5.46 -10.08 -14.83
CA ASN A 339 5.81 -11.49 -14.97
C ASN A 339 4.89 -12.38 -14.11
N ALA A 340 4.57 -11.96 -12.88
CA ALA A 340 3.62 -12.67 -12.02
C ALA A 340 2.21 -12.69 -12.64
N ARG A 341 1.78 -11.56 -13.22
CA ARG A 341 0.49 -11.44 -13.89
C ARG A 341 0.41 -12.32 -15.14
N PHE A 342 1.44 -12.28 -15.98
CA PHE A 342 1.54 -13.12 -17.18
C PHE A 342 1.59 -14.61 -16.83
N SER A 343 2.32 -14.98 -15.77
CA SER A 343 2.37 -16.35 -15.25
C SER A 343 0.99 -16.83 -14.79
N LEU A 344 0.24 -15.99 -14.05
CA LEU A 344 -1.10 -16.29 -13.58
C LEU A 344 -2.09 -16.43 -14.75
N GLU A 345 -2.02 -15.54 -15.74
CA GLU A 345 -2.85 -15.62 -16.94
C GLU A 345 -2.57 -16.89 -17.75
N THR A 346 -1.29 -17.27 -17.87
CA THR A 346 -0.88 -18.52 -18.51
C THR A 346 -1.41 -19.74 -17.74
N ALA A 347 -1.34 -19.72 -16.40
CA ALA A 347 -1.88 -20.77 -15.54
C ALA A 347 -3.41 -20.89 -15.67
N LEU A 348 -4.14 -19.76 -15.71
CA LEU A 348 -5.59 -19.76 -15.93
C LEU A 348 -5.95 -20.31 -17.30
N ASN A 349 -5.19 -20.00 -18.34
CA ASN A 349 -5.43 -20.53 -19.68
C ASN A 349 -5.15 -22.04 -19.76
N ARG A 350 -4.15 -22.56 -19.03
CA ARG A 350 -3.92 -24.00 -18.89
C ARG A 350 -5.06 -24.70 -18.16
N LEU A 351 -5.54 -24.15 -17.05
CA LEU A 351 -6.70 -24.68 -16.32
C LEU A 351 -7.97 -24.70 -17.18
N LYS A 352 -8.19 -23.66 -18.01
CA LYS A 352 -9.29 -23.64 -18.99
C LYS A 352 -9.14 -24.74 -20.04
N ALA A 353 -7.93 -24.99 -20.54
CA ALA A 353 -7.69 -26.07 -21.49
C ALA A 353 -7.93 -27.46 -20.87
N GLU A 354 -7.48 -27.68 -19.63
CA GLU A 354 -7.68 -28.94 -18.89
C GLU A 354 -9.16 -29.19 -18.58
N THR A 355 -9.90 -28.16 -18.16
CA THR A 355 -11.35 -28.29 -17.92
C THR A 355 -12.12 -28.64 -19.18
N ILE A 356 -11.75 -28.08 -20.34
CA ILE A 356 -12.30 -28.49 -21.65
C ILE A 356 -11.94 -29.95 -21.97
N GLY A 357 -10.73 -30.39 -21.64
CA GLY A 357 -10.27 -31.78 -21.81
C GLY A 357 -11.08 -32.77 -20.96
N LEU A 358 -11.23 -32.48 -19.66
CA LEU A 358 -12.03 -33.29 -18.74
C LEU A 358 -13.50 -33.33 -19.13
N GLN A 359 -14.06 -32.21 -19.61
CA GLN A 359 -15.43 -32.16 -20.10
C GLN A 359 -15.63 -33.13 -21.28
N LYS A 360 -14.70 -33.14 -22.25
CA LYS A 360 -14.73 -34.10 -23.36
C LYS A 360 -14.62 -35.55 -22.88
N GLN A 361 -13.80 -35.83 -21.86
CA GLN A 361 -13.71 -37.17 -21.28
C GLN A 361 -15.01 -37.59 -20.59
N MET A 362 -15.67 -36.69 -19.86
CA MET A 362 -16.97 -36.96 -19.27
C MET A 362 -18.04 -37.26 -20.32
N ASP A 363 -18.06 -36.51 -21.43
CA ASP A 363 -19.03 -36.72 -22.51
C ASP A 363 -18.78 -38.05 -23.24
N THR A 364 -17.51 -38.42 -23.46
CA THR A 364 -17.18 -39.75 -24.04
C THR A 364 -17.50 -40.90 -23.09
N MET A 365 -17.30 -40.75 -21.78
CA MET A 365 -17.73 -41.75 -20.79
C MET A 365 -19.25 -41.89 -20.72
N LYS A 366 -20.00 -40.79 -20.79
CA LYS A 366 -21.47 -40.83 -20.89
C LYS A 366 -21.92 -41.56 -22.15
N ALA A 367 -21.32 -41.26 -23.31
CA ALA A 367 -21.61 -41.95 -24.57
C ALA A 367 -21.29 -43.46 -24.53
N ARG A 368 -20.18 -43.85 -23.87
CA ARG A 368 -19.86 -45.27 -23.64
C ARG A 368 -20.88 -45.95 -22.72
N LYS A 369 -21.31 -45.27 -21.65
CA LYS A 369 -22.28 -45.82 -20.69
C LYS A 369 -23.67 -46.02 -21.32
N SER A 370 -24.07 -45.19 -22.29
CA SER A 370 -25.30 -45.42 -23.06
C SER A 370 -25.19 -46.63 -24.00
N HIS A 371 -24.00 -46.96 -24.52
CA HIS A 371 -23.83 -48.15 -25.37
C HIS A 371 -23.79 -49.48 -24.60
N VAL A 372 -23.34 -49.48 -23.35
CA VAL A 372 -23.24 -50.72 -22.54
C VAL A 372 -24.61 -51.22 -22.05
N LYS A 373 -25.66 -50.39 -22.08
CA LYS A 373 -27.03 -50.82 -21.71
C LYS A 373 -27.78 -51.67 -22.75
N MET A 374 -27.16 -52.04 -23.88
CA MET A 374 -27.83 -52.81 -24.94
C MET A 374 -27.34 -54.24 -25.17
N LYS A 375 -26.51 -54.79 -24.28
CA LYS A 375 -26.23 -56.24 -24.26
C LYS A 375 -26.50 -56.79 -22.88
N GLU A 376 -27.73 -57.25 -22.66
CA GLU A 376 -28.02 -58.30 -21.70
C GLU A 376 -27.66 -59.66 -22.32
N PRO A 377 -26.60 -60.34 -21.86
CA PRO A 377 -26.56 -61.79 -21.93
C PRO A 377 -27.13 -62.35 -20.62
N LYS A 378 -28.20 -63.13 -20.75
CA LYS A 378 -28.57 -64.13 -19.74
C LYS A 378 -27.39 -65.10 -19.58
N SER A 379 -26.87 -65.27 -18.37
CA SER A 379 -26.65 -66.56 -17.68
C SER A 379 -25.44 -66.61 -16.72
N THR A 380 -25.72 -67.16 -15.53
CA THR A 380 -24.92 -68.09 -14.70
C THR A 380 -23.59 -67.67 -14.03
N LEU A 381 -23.70 -67.46 -12.70
CA LEU A 381 -22.98 -68.14 -11.60
C LEU A 381 -21.55 -68.68 -11.81
N SER A 382 -20.60 -68.12 -11.06
CA SER A 382 -19.56 -68.77 -10.20
C SER A 382 -18.43 -67.75 -9.93
N SER A 383 -18.17 -67.32 -8.68
CA SER A 383 -17.35 -67.95 -7.64
C SER A 383 -15.89 -68.20 -8.01
N THR A 384 -14.97 -67.37 -7.48
CA THR A 384 -13.64 -67.68 -6.87
C THR A 384 -12.81 -66.38 -6.79
N ARG A 385 -12.46 -65.84 -5.61
CA ARG A 385 -11.40 -66.16 -4.61
C ARG A 385 -9.98 -65.70 -5.01
N ASN A 386 -9.52 -64.67 -4.27
CA ASN A 386 -8.17 -64.31 -3.78
C ASN A 386 -6.92 -64.47 -4.66
N THR A 387 -6.07 -63.43 -4.69
CA THR A 387 -4.70 -63.49 -4.12
C THR A 387 -4.07 -62.09 -4.03
N GLU A 388 -3.47 -61.83 -2.86
CA GLU A 388 -2.67 -60.66 -2.52
C GLU A 388 -1.25 -60.78 -3.12
N ALA A 389 -0.72 -59.70 -3.69
CA ALA A 389 0.68 -59.61 -4.08
C ALA A 389 1.34 -58.41 -3.37
N ARG A 390 2.19 -58.72 -2.39
CA ARG A 390 2.95 -57.77 -1.57
C ARG A 390 4.40 -57.75 -2.07
N ALA A 391 4.74 -56.79 -2.92
CA ALA A 391 6.09 -56.63 -3.45
C ALA A 391 7.02 -55.93 -2.44
N LYS A 392 8.05 -56.63 -1.98
CA LYS A 392 9.21 -56.08 -1.27
C LYS A 392 10.30 -55.74 -2.29
N LEU A 393 10.67 -54.47 -2.42
CA LEU A 393 11.88 -54.07 -3.12
C LEU A 393 12.93 -53.61 -2.09
N LYS A 394 14.00 -54.40 -1.97
CA LYS A 394 15.27 -54.02 -1.35
C LYS A 394 16.10 -53.30 -2.40
N CYS A 395 16.64 -52.12 -2.07
CA CYS A 395 17.81 -51.57 -2.75
C CYS A 395 18.84 -51.17 -1.69
N SER A 396 20.03 -51.74 -1.84
CA SER A 396 21.25 -51.46 -1.11
C SER A 396 22.17 -50.61 -1.98
N ALA A 397 22.80 -49.58 -1.42
CA ALA A 397 24.21 -49.24 -1.64
C ALA A 397 24.67 -48.15 -0.64
N PRO A 398 25.94 -48.18 -0.18
CA PRO A 398 26.43 -47.34 0.91
C PRO A 398 27.26 -46.14 0.41
N ILE A 399 27.25 -45.03 1.17
CA ILE A 399 28.32 -44.02 1.14
C ILE A 399 28.63 -43.61 2.59
N LYS A 400 29.88 -43.84 3.01
CA LYS A 400 30.53 -43.28 4.22
C LYS A 400 30.95 -41.84 3.87
N THR A 401 30.95 -40.80 4.71
CA THR A 401 31.59 -40.60 6.02
C THR A 401 31.19 -39.19 6.52
N GLY A 402 31.06 -38.98 7.83
CA GLY A 402 31.24 -37.64 8.43
C GLY A 402 30.36 -37.29 9.63
N ALA A 403 30.85 -37.63 10.84
CA ALA A 403 30.52 -37.05 12.15
C ALA A 403 29.06 -37.07 12.65
N THR A 404 28.78 -38.11 13.44
CA THR A 404 27.65 -38.26 14.35
C THR A 404 27.87 -37.40 15.62
N ILE A 405 26.90 -36.56 15.98
CA ILE A 405 26.56 -36.29 17.38
C ILE A 405 25.16 -36.87 17.55
N ALA A 406 25.10 -38.03 18.20
CA ALA A 406 23.87 -38.69 18.58
C ALA A 406 23.37 -38.07 19.89
N THR A 407 22.14 -37.57 19.88
CA THR A 407 21.30 -37.51 21.09
C THR A 407 20.01 -38.24 20.75
N ASP A 408 20.01 -39.55 21.00
CA ASP A 408 18.80 -40.37 20.99
C ASP A 408 17.94 -39.99 22.19
N VAL A 409 16.80 -39.36 21.94
CA VAL A 409 15.69 -39.31 22.89
C VAL A 409 14.57 -40.17 22.31
N PRO A 410 14.14 -41.26 22.97
CA PRO A 410 13.12 -42.13 22.42
C PRO A 410 11.74 -41.44 22.48
N PHE A 411 11.10 -41.28 21.32
CA PHE A 411 9.68 -40.93 21.24
C PHE A 411 8.86 -42.22 21.15
N ALA A 412 7.98 -42.44 22.11
CA ALA A 412 6.93 -43.46 22.03
C ALA A 412 5.58 -42.77 21.83
N PHE A 413 4.86 -43.14 20.77
CA PHE A 413 3.47 -42.75 20.56
C PHE A 413 2.57 -43.86 21.07
N TRP A 414 1.67 -43.54 22.01
CA TRP A 414 0.54 -44.41 22.32
C TRP A 414 -0.64 -44.02 21.41
N LYS A 415 -1.33 -45.05 20.94
CA LYS A 415 -2.55 -44.95 20.14
C LYS A 415 -3.72 -45.07 21.12
N ASP A 416 -4.52 -44.01 21.27
CA ASP A 416 -5.81 -44.15 21.93
C ASP A 416 -6.75 -44.87 20.97
N GLU A 417 -7.28 -46.00 21.43
CA GLU A 417 -8.47 -46.62 20.85
C GLU A 417 -9.67 -46.06 21.63
N GLU A 418 -10.44 -45.18 20.99
CA GLU A 418 -11.92 -45.23 20.93
C GLU A 418 -12.52 -43.95 20.31
N GLY A 419 -13.70 -44.10 19.72
CA GLY A 419 -14.29 -43.24 18.70
C GLY A 419 -14.54 -41.77 19.08
N GLY A 420 -14.15 -40.87 18.16
CA GLY A 420 -14.56 -39.47 18.15
C GLY A 420 -13.73 -38.68 17.13
N SER A 421 -14.38 -38.08 16.13
CA SER A 421 -13.72 -37.32 15.06
C SER A 421 -13.06 -36.05 15.60
N GLY A 422 -11.79 -36.15 15.97
CA GLY A 422 -10.96 -35.03 16.37
C GLY A 422 -9.65 -35.49 16.98
N THR A 423 -8.64 -35.77 16.16
CA THR A 423 -7.27 -36.00 16.62
C THR A 423 -6.66 -34.69 17.12
N MET A 424 -6.73 -34.45 18.43
CA MET A 424 -5.96 -33.39 19.08
C MET A 424 -4.65 -33.99 19.61
N LEU A 425 -3.53 -33.66 18.98
CA LEU A 425 -2.19 -34.01 19.49
C LEU A 425 -1.91 -33.15 20.73
N ARG A 426 -1.86 -33.77 21.92
CA ARG A 426 -1.31 -33.14 23.12
C ARG A 426 0.15 -33.55 23.29
N LEU A 427 1.06 -32.58 23.16
CA LEU A 427 2.45 -32.72 23.58
C LEU A 427 2.52 -32.41 25.08
N ASN A 428 3.02 -33.37 25.88
CA ASN A 428 3.27 -33.15 27.30
C ASN A 428 4.79 -33.07 27.52
N PHE A 429 5.26 -31.95 28.07
CA PHE A 429 6.68 -31.73 28.34
C PHE A 429 6.97 -32.03 29.81
N ASN A 430 7.82 -33.03 30.08
CA ASN A 430 8.27 -33.38 31.43
C ASN A 430 9.43 -32.51 31.95
N ALA A 431 9.76 -31.40 31.30
CA ALA A 431 10.75 -30.44 31.78
C ALA A 431 10.24 -29.01 31.59
N LYS A 432 10.25 -28.22 32.67
CA LYS A 432 9.96 -26.78 32.62
C LYS A 432 11.16 -26.06 31.98
N PRO A 433 11.00 -25.31 30.89
CA PRO A 433 12.07 -24.46 30.36
C PRO A 433 12.39 -23.35 31.37
N THR A 434 13.67 -23.11 31.64
CA THR A 434 14.13 -22.13 32.65
C THR A 434 14.34 -20.74 32.06
N SER A 435 14.25 -20.57 30.74
CA SER A 435 14.34 -19.26 30.09
C SER A 435 13.34 -19.09 28.92
N VAL A 436 12.97 -17.83 28.68
CA VAL A 436 12.09 -17.42 27.57
C VAL A 436 12.75 -17.66 26.21
N ASP A 437 14.07 -17.64 26.15
CA ASP A 437 14.83 -17.84 24.91
C ASP A 437 14.83 -19.31 24.47
N GLU A 438 14.88 -20.27 25.41
CA GLU A 438 14.71 -21.70 25.11
C GLU A 438 13.30 -22.01 24.60
N TYR A 439 12.28 -21.34 25.14
CA TYR A 439 10.89 -21.50 24.69
C TYR A 439 10.71 -20.98 23.25
N ASN A 440 11.30 -19.83 22.94
CA ASN A 440 11.24 -19.25 21.59
C ASN A 440 12.05 -20.05 20.58
N MET A 441 13.21 -20.60 20.98
CA MET A 441 14.01 -21.48 20.13
C MET A 441 13.27 -22.80 19.85
N ALA A 442 12.64 -23.41 20.84
CA ALA A 442 11.83 -24.62 20.67
C ALA A 442 10.63 -24.38 19.73
N LEU A 443 9.92 -23.25 19.86
CA LEU A 443 8.84 -22.86 18.96
C LEU A 443 9.31 -22.63 17.52
N SER A 444 10.51 -22.06 17.33
CA SER A 444 11.09 -21.87 16.00
C SER A 444 11.43 -23.19 15.30
N LEU A 445 11.93 -24.18 16.06
CA LEU A 445 12.26 -25.51 15.54
C LEU A 445 11.01 -26.33 15.21
N ILE A 446 9.93 -26.18 16.00
CA ILE A 446 8.64 -26.84 15.75
C ILE A 446 8.02 -26.33 14.45
N THR A 447 7.97 -25.01 14.26
CA THR A 447 7.37 -24.41 13.06
C THR A 447 8.15 -24.77 11.79
N GLN A 448 9.48 -24.85 11.85
CA GLN A 448 10.28 -25.29 10.71
C GLN A 448 10.05 -26.76 10.34
N ASN A 449 9.97 -27.65 11.34
CA ASN A 449 9.76 -29.08 11.09
C ASN A 449 8.33 -29.40 10.63
N GLU A 450 7.32 -28.69 11.13
CA GLU A 450 5.93 -28.82 10.66
C GLU A 450 5.78 -28.38 9.20
N ILE A 451 6.40 -27.27 8.82
CA ILE A 451 6.40 -26.78 7.43
C ILE A 451 7.07 -27.79 6.51
N GLN A 452 8.20 -28.37 6.93
CA GLN A 452 8.92 -29.36 6.12
C GLN A 452 8.12 -30.66 5.98
N HIS A 453 7.45 -31.11 7.05
CA HIS A 453 6.64 -32.33 7.02
C HIS A 453 5.34 -32.15 6.20
N VAL A 454 4.72 -30.96 6.20
CA VAL A 454 3.58 -30.63 5.33
C VAL A 454 4.02 -30.55 3.86
N ARG A 455 5.18 -29.94 3.60
CA ARG A 455 5.78 -29.89 2.25
C ARG A 455 6.06 -31.29 1.70
N ASP A 456 6.60 -32.19 2.52
CA ASP A 456 6.89 -33.57 2.12
C ASP A 456 5.63 -34.44 1.94
N ARG A 457 4.54 -34.13 2.65
CA ARG A 457 3.23 -34.76 2.43
C ARG A 457 2.57 -34.26 1.15
N LEU A 458 2.64 -32.96 0.88
CA LEU A 458 2.15 -32.38 -0.37
C LEU A 458 2.95 -32.89 -1.58
N PHE A 459 4.27 -33.02 -1.46
CA PHE A 459 5.12 -33.60 -2.51
C PHE A 459 4.84 -35.09 -2.75
N ARG A 460 4.48 -35.86 -1.71
CA ARG A 460 4.09 -37.27 -1.85
C ARG A 460 2.67 -37.44 -2.42
N ALA A 461 1.73 -36.57 -2.03
CA ALA A 461 0.38 -36.58 -2.57
C ALA A 461 0.31 -36.15 -4.04
N ALA A 462 1.24 -35.31 -4.51
CA ALA A 462 1.34 -34.90 -5.91
C ALA A 462 2.01 -35.95 -6.83
N ARG A 463 2.49 -37.08 -6.28
CA ARG A 463 3.22 -38.12 -7.03
C ARG A 463 2.44 -39.42 -7.22
N ILE A 464 1.21 -39.47 -6.70
CA ILE A 464 0.19 -40.51 -6.89
C ILE A 464 -0.87 -39.90 -7.80
#